data_AF-Q6E5H6-F1
#
_entry.id   AF-Q6E5H6-F1
#
_cell.length_a   1.000
_cell.length_b   1.000
_cell.length_c   1.000
_cell.angle_alpha   90.00
_cell.angle_beta   90.00
_cell.angle_gamma   90.00
#
_symmetry.space_group_name_H-M   'P 1'
#
loop_
_entity.id
_entity.type
_entity.pdbx_description
1 polymer ?
#
loop_
_entity_poly.entity_id
_entity_poly.type
_entity_poly.pdbx_seq_one_letter_code
_entity_poly.pdbx_strand_id
1 'polypeptide(L)'
;QKGLNIGVILFIVSEALFFLAIFWAFFHSALTPTIELGAQWPPMGIEPINPFELPLLNTVILLSSGATVTYAHHALIKGDRAAALYGSIATVLLALIFTLFQGVEYNVSSFTISDGAFGT
;
A
#
# COMPACT_ATOMS: atom_id res chain seq x y z
N GLN A 1 -27.78 7.98 8.28
CA GLN A 1 -26.77 7.60 7.27
C GLN A 1 -25.87 8.76 6.85
N LYS A 2 -26.40 9.96 6.52
CA LYS A 2 -25.55 11.11 6.12
C LYS A 2 -24.43 11.46 7.11
N GLY A 3 -24.72 11.51 8.41
CA GLY A 3 -23.70 11.77 9.44
C GLY A 3 -22.61 10.70 9.52
N LEU A 4 -22.97 9.42 9.38
CA LEU A 4 -22.00 8.31 9.36
C LEU A 4 -21.08 8.40 8.12
N ASN A 5 -21.65 8.69 6.95
CA ASN A 5 -20.87 8.82 5.73
C ASN A 5 -19.88 10.00 5.82
N ILE A 6 -20.31 11.15 6.36
CA ILE A 6 -19.43 12.29 6.59
C ILE A 6 -18.33 11.94 7.60
N GLY A 7 -18.67 11.24 8.68
CA GLY A 7 -17.70 10.78 9.67
C GLY A 7 -16.61 9.88 9.06
N VAL A 8 -17.00 8.90 8.23
CA VAL A 8 -16.05 8.03 7.53
C VAL A 8 -15.19 8.82 6.53
N ILE A 9 -15.76 9.78 5.80
CA ILE A 9 -14.98 10.63 4.89
C ILE A 9 -13.94 11.44 5.66
N LEU A 10 -14.31 12.09 6.76
CA LEU A 10 -13.38 12.87 7.59
C LEU A 10 -12.27 11.99 8.16
N PHE A 11 -12.59 10.76 8.59
CA PHE A 11 -11.61 9.79 9.05
C PHE A 11 -10.61 9.40 7.94
N ILE A 12 -11.09 9.11 6.73
CA ILE A 12 -10.21 8.81 5.58
C ILE A 12 -9.31 10.01 5.25
N VAL A 13 -9.84 11.23 5.32
CA VAL A 13 -9.05 12.46 5.10
C VAL A 13 -7.95 12.61 6.16
N SER A 14 -8.24 12.32 7.43
CA SER A 14 -7.19 12.35 8.46
C SER A 14 -6.09 11.32 8.24
N GLU A 15 -6.45 10.10 7.82
CA GLU A 15 -5.46 9.07 7.46
C GLU A 15 -4.61 9.50 6.25
N ALA A 16 -5.22 10.11 5.23
CA ALA A 16 -4.49 10.63 4.08
C ALA A 16 -3.46 11.72 4.46
N LEU A 17 -3.81 12.61 5.41
CA LEU A 17 -2.87 13.61 5.93
C LEU A 17 -1.76 12.98 6.78
N PHE A 18 -2.07 11.90 7.52
CA PHE A 18 -1.06 11.12 8.23
C PHE A 18 -0.04 10.51 7.26
N PHE A 19 -0.48 9.87 6.17
CA PHE A 19 0.43 9.38 5.11
C PHE A 19 1.21 10.51 4.43
N LEU A 20 0.61 11.70 4.24
CA LEU A 20 1.30 12.86 3.67
C LEU A 20 2.50 13.28 4.53
N ALA A 21 2.41 13.18 5.86
CA ALA A 21 3.53 13.46 6.75
C ALA A 21 4.68 12.46 6.56
N ILE A 22 4.36 11.17 6.35
CA ILE A 22 5.37 10.13 6.06
C ILE A 22 6.05 10.41 4.71
N PHE A 23 5.28 10.73 3.66
CA PHE A 23 5.84 11.12 2.36
C PHE A 23 6.73 12.36 2.47
N TRP A 24 6.32 13.34 3.29
CA TRP A 24 7.13 14.54 3.51
C TRP A 24 8.49 14.20 4.15
N ALA A 25 8.51 13.31 5.15
CA ALA A 25 9.76 12.82 5.75
C ALA A 25 10.65 12.11 4.72
N PHE A 26 10.08 11.23 3.88
CA PHE A 26 10.81 10.58 2.78
C PHE A 26 11.41 11.60 1.80
N PHE A 27 10.62 12.56 1.31
CA PHE A 27 11.10 13.56 0.36
C PHE A 27 12.16 14.49 0.96
N HIS A 28 12.04 14.83 2.24
CA HIS A 28 13.06 15.63 2.92
C HIS A 28 14.42 14.91 2.94
N SER A 29 14.42 13.61 3.30
CA SER A 29 15.64 12.79 3.30
C SER A 29 16.19 12.51 1.90
N ALA A 30 15.31 12.28 0.93
CA ALA A 30 15.70 11.89 -0.43
C ALA A 30 16.17 13.06 -1.30
N LEU A 31 15.58 14.26 -1.15
CA LEU A 31 15.93 15.44 -1.97
C LEU A 31 17.18 16.18 -1.47
N THR A 32 17.48 16.08 -0.17
CA THR A 32 18.67 16.67 0.44
C THR A 32 19.41 15.64 1.31
N PRO A 33 20.01 14.60 0.69
CA PRO A 33 20.69 13.53 1.44
C PRO A 33 21.90 14.10 2.18
N THR A 34 22.05 13.70 3.45
CA THR A 34 23.17 14.15 4.29
C THR A 34 24.49 13.54 3.82
N ILE A 35 25.61 14.17 4.20
CA ILE A 35 26.95 13.69 3.87
C ILE A 35 27.20 12.29 4.45
N GLU A 36 26.61 11.99 5.61
CA GLU A 36 26.69 10.69 6.27
C GLU A 36 26.05 9.54 5.46
N LEU A 37 25.07 9.85 4.60
CA LEU A 37 24.46 8.88 3.67
C LEU A 37 25.25 8.74 2.35
N GLY A 38 26.38 9.45 2.21
CA GLY A 38 27.16 9.51 0.99
C GLY A 38 26.67 10.54 -0.03
N ALA A 39 25.85 11.51 0.41
CA ALA A 39 25.28 12.59 -0.41
C ALA A 39 24.51 12.10 -1.66
N GLN A 40 23.92 10.91 -1.59
CA GLN A 40 23.14 10.29 -2.67
C GLN A 40 21.93 9.53 -2.10
N TRP A 41 20.97 9.23 -2.98
CA TRP A 41 19.79 8.44 -2.66
C TRP A 41 19.55 7.40 -3.77
N PRO A 42 19.47 6.09 -3.48
CA PRO A 42 19.60 5.45 -2.17
C PRO A 42 20.99 5.62 -1.52
N PRO A 43 21.12 5.52 -0.19
CA PRO A 43 22.41 5.57 0.49
C PRO A 43 23.37 4.48 0.01
N MET A 44 24.69 4.74 0.12
CA MET A 44 25.69 3.74 -0.26
C MET A 44 25.56 2.44 0.53
N GLY A 45 25.58 1.31 -0.17
CA GLY A 45 25.51 -0.03 0.43
C GLY A 45 24.10 -0.58 0.59
N ILE A 46 23.05 0.19 0.26
CA ILE A 46 21.67 -0.29 0.23
C ILE A 46 21.29 -0.68 -1.20
N GLU A 47 20.82 -1.91 -1.38
CA GLU A 47 20.23 -2.37 -2.64
C GLU A 47 18.71 -2.23 -2.56
N PRO A 48 18.09 -1.26 -3.27
CA PRO A 48 16.65 -1.06 -3.21
C PRO A 48 15.91 -2.24 -3.87
N ILE A 49 14.68 -2.47 -3.42
CA ILE A 49 13.80 -3.48 -4.00
C ILE A 49 13.48 -3.10 -5.44
N ASN A 50 13.59 -4.07 -6.37
CA ASN A 50 13.24 -3.85 -7.77
C ASN A 50 11.72 -3.60 -7.91
N PRO A 51 11.29 -2.42 -8.39
CA PRO A 51 9.88 -2.08 -8.47
C PRO A 51 9.09 -2.94 -9.47
N PHE A 52 9.78 -3.59 -10.42
CA PHE A 52 9.14 -4.39 -11.48
C PHE A 52 8.91 -5.87 -11.11
N GLU A 53 9.30 -6.28 -9.90
CA GLU A 53 9.16 -7.65 -9.41
C GLU A 53 7.90 -7.79 -8.51
N LEU A 54 8.10 -8.16 -7.24
CA LEU A 54 7.01 -8.31 -6.25
C LEU A 54 6.19 -7.03 -6.05
N PRO A 55 6.76 -5.81 -6.01
CA PRO A 55 5.98 -4.58 -5.88
C PRO A 55 4.98 -4.37 -7.03
N LEU A 56 5.37 -4.68 -8.27
CA LEU A 56 4.48 -4.59 -9.43
C LEU A 56 3.34 -5.60 -9.34
N LEU A 57 3.65 -6.84 -8.95
CA LEU A 57 2.63 -7.87 -8.73
C LEU A 57 1.63 -7.44 -7.65
N ASN A 58 2.12 -6.90 -6.54
CA ASN A 58 1.30 -6.37 -5.45
C ASN A 58 0.38 -5.22 -5.91
N THR A 59 0.87 -4.35 -6.80
CA THR A 59 0.05 -3.29 -7.41
C THR A 59 -1.08 -3.88 -8.26
N VAL A 60 -0.79 -4.89 -9.08
CA VAL A 60 -1.81 -5.58 -9.90
C VAL A 60 -2.86 -6.26 -9.01
N ILE A 61 -2.45 -6.86 -7.88
CA ILE A 61 -3.37 -7.49 -6.92
C ILE A 61 -4.31 -6.44 -6.30
N LEU A 62 -3.78 -5.28 -5.87
CA LEU A 62 -4.60 -4.19 -5.33
C LEU A 62 -5.60 -3.63 -6.37
N LEU A 63 -5.16 -3.43 -7.62
CA LEU A 63 -6.07 -2.98 -8.68
C LEU A 63 -7.16 -4.02 -8.99
N SER A 64 -6.77 -5.30 -9.00
CA SER A 64 -7.71 -6.41 -9.22
C SER A 64 -8.73 -6.51 -8.08
N SER A 65 -8.33 -6.30 -6.83
CA SER A 65 -9.24 -6.30 -5.68
C SER A 65 -10.25 -5.14 -5.74
N GLY A 66 -9.81 -3.97 -6.22
CA GLY A 66 -10.68 -2.83 -6.53
C GLY A 66 -11.74 -3.16 -7.59
N ALA A 67 -11.37 -3.93 -8.62
CA ALA A 67 -12.31 -4.40 -9.63
C ALA A 67 -13.32 -5.41 -9.06
N THR A 68 -12.86 -6.39 -8.26
CA THR A 68 -13.75 -7.42 -7.67
C THR A 68 -14.73 -6.85 -6.66
N VAL A 69 -14.33 -5.87 -5.85
CA VAL A 69 -15.26 -5.22 -4.90
C VAL A 69 -16.27 -4.33 -5.62
N THR A 70 -15.86 -3.67 -6.70
CA THR A 70 -16.78 -2.88 -7.55
C THR A 70 -17.81 -3.79 -8.22
N TYR A 71 -17.39 -4.97 -8.71
CA TYR A 71 -18.30 -5.99 -9.21
C TYR A 71 -19.27 -6.47 -8.12
N ALA A 72 -18.78 -6.78 -6.92
CA ALA A 72 -19.61 -7.20 -5.79
C ALA A 72 -20.65 -6.15 -5.42
N HIS A 73 -20.26 -4.87 -5.40
CA HIS A 73 -21.16 -3.75 -5.12
C HIS A 73 -22.28 -3.63 -6.17
N HIS A 74 -21.97 -3.75 -7.46
CA HIS A 74 -22.98 -3.71 -8.52
C HIS A 74 -23.90 -4.94 -8.50
N ALA A 75 -23.38 -6.13 -8.17
CA ALA A 75 -24.18 -7.34 -7.99
C ALA A 75 -25.16 -7.19 -6.82
N LEU A 76 -24.72 -6.58 -5.71
CA LEU A 76 -25.56 -6.30 -4.56
C LEU A 76 -26.72 -5.36 -4.91
N ILE A 77 -26.45 -4.29 -5.67
CA ILE A 77 -27.49 -3.35 -6.14
C ILE A 77 -28.51 -4.05 -7.06
N LYS A 78 -28.05 -4.99 -7.90
CA LYS A 78 -28.91 -5.80 -8.78
C LYS A 78 -29.69 -6.91 -8.06
N GLY A 79 -29.45 -7.13 -6.77
CA GLY A 79 -30.07 -8.19 -5.98
C GLY A 79 -29.47 -9.59 -6.19
N ASP A 80 -28.35 -9.71 -6.91
CA ASP A 80 -27.65 -10.98 -7.11
C ASP A 80 -26.75 -11.28 -5.90
N ARG A 81 -27.30 -12.03 -4.94
CA ARG A 81 -26.60 -12.41 -3.71
C ARG A 81 -25.38 -13.29 -3.97
N ALA A 82 -25.47 -14.23 -4.91
CA ALA A 82 -24.39 -15.17 -5.17
C ALA A 82 -23.18 -14.44 -5.74
N ALA A 83 -23.40 -13.61 -6.76
CA ALA A 83 -22.34 -12.80 -7.36
C ALA A 83 -21.73 -11.80 -6.37
N ALA A 84 -22.54 -11.14 -5.54
CA ALA A 84 -22.06 -10.22 -4.51
C ALA A 84 -21.17 -10.93 -3.47
N LEU A 85 -21.55 -12.14 -3.06
CA LEU A 85 -20.76 -12.94 -2.12
C LEU A 85 -19.45 -13.40 -2.75
N TYR A 86 -19.47 -13.94 -3.97
CA TYR A 86 -18.26 -14.39 -4.65
C TYR A 86 -17.28 -13.25 -4.91
N GLY A 87 -17.76 -12.08 -5.36
CA GLY A 87 -16.89 -10.90 -5.57
C GLY A 87 -16.28 -10.38 -4.27
N SER A 88 -17.04 -10.39 -3.17
CA SER A 88 -16.53 -9.99 -1.85
C SER A 88 -15.47 -10.97 -1.33
N ILE A 89 -15.71 -12.28 -1.45
CA ILE A 89 -14.73 -13.33 -1.07
C ILE A 89 -13.46 -13.19 -1.91
N ALA A 90 -13.57 -13.01 -3.23
CA ALA A 90 -12.43 -12.81 -4.10
C ALA A 90 -11.59 -11.59 -3.68
N THR A 91 -12.25 -10.49 -3.32
CA THR A 91 -11.57 -9.27 -2.82
C THR A 91 -10.78 -9.55 -1.55
N VAL A 92 -11.38 -10.24 -0.57
CA VAL A 92 -10.71 -10.58 0.70
C VAL A 92 -9.54 -11.53 0.46
N LEU A 93 -9.69 -12.52 -0.43
CA LEU A 93 -8.60 -13.43 -0.79
C LEU A 93 -7.43 -12.68 -1.42
N LEU A 94 -7.69 -11.76 -2.36
CA LEU A 94 -6.65 -10.92 -2.96
C LEU A 94 -5.93 -10.06 -1.90
N ALA A 95 -6.66 -9.49 -0.94
CA ALA A 95 -6.07 -8.72 0.15
C ALA A 95 -5.18 -9.57 1.09
N LEU A 96 -5.55 -10.83 1.35
CA LEU A 96 -4.72 -11.77 2.10
C LEU A 96 -3.44 -12.13 1.32
N ILE A 97 -3.56 -12.39 0.02
CA ILE A 97 -2.41 -12.69 -0.84
C ILE A 97 -1.44 -11.48 -0.87
N PHE A 98 -1.95 -10.26 -1.01
CA PHE A 98 -1.15 -9.04 -0.93
C PHE A 98 -0.38 -8.96 0.38
N THR A 99 -1.06 -9.17 1.52
CA THR A 99 -0.42 -9.12 2.85
C THR A 99 0.67 -10.19 3.00
N LEU A 100 0.45 -11.39 2.46
CA LEU A 100 1.46 -12.46 2.46
C LEU A 100 2.69 -12.08 1.63
N PHE A 101 2.50 -11.53 0.43
CA PHE A 101 3.61 -11.10 -0.42
C PHE A 101 4.39 -9.93 0.17
N GLN A 102 3.71 -8.98 0.83
CA GLN A 102 4.39 -7.94 1.61
C GLN A 102 5.25 -8.54 2.73
N GLY A 103 4.74 -9.55 3.44
CA GLY A 103 5.54 -10.28 4.43
C GLY A 103 6.77 -10.98 3.84
N VAL A 104 6.65 -11.57 2.65
CA VAL A 104 7.81 -12.17 1.94
C VAL A 104 8.82 -11.11 1.55
N GLU A 105 8.36 -9.99 1.00
CA GLU A 105 9.20 -8.86 0.59
C GLU A 105 10.01 -8.32 1.78
N TYR A 106 9.40 -8.18 2.95
CA TYR A 106 10.08 -7.73 4.18
C TYR A 106 11.08 -8.75 4.75
N ASN A 107 10.92 -10.04 4.48
CA ASN A 107 11.88 -11.05 4.94
C ASN A 107 13.11 -11.17 4.02
N VAL A 108 12.97 -10.78 2.75
CA VAL A 108 14.03 -10.91 1.73
C VAL A 108 14.74 -9.57 1.49
N SER A 109 14.23 -8.46 2.05
CA SER A 109 14.85 -7.15 1.89
C SER A 109 16.29 -7.12 2.41
N SER A 110 17.16 -6.44 1.66
CA SER A 110 18.58 -6.25 1.99
C SER A 110 18.81 -5.24 3.12
N PHE A 111 17.78 -4.47 3.46
CA PHE A 111 17.78 -3.46 4.51
C PHE A 111 16.65 -3.71 5.52
N THR A 112 16.83 -3.13 6.70
CA THR A 112 15.95 -3.19 7.86
C THR A 112 15.57 -1.77 8.30
N ILE A 113 14.65 -1.66 9.27
CA ILE A 113 14.25 -0.36 9.82
C ILE A 113 15.40 0.41 10.50
N SER A 114 16.48 -0.28 10.86
CA SER A 114 17.65 0.32 11.51
C SER A 114 18.70 0.84 10.52
N ASP A 115 18.53 0.60 9.21
CA ASP A 115 19.51 0.99 8.18
C ASP A 115 19.33 2.44 7.71
N GLY A 116 19.37 3.35 8.70
CA GLY A 116 19.33 4.79 8.51
C GLY A 116 18.02 5.32 7.94
N ALA A 117 18.07 6.56 7.45
CA ALA A 117 16.88 7.29 6.97
C ALA A 117 16.19 6.66 5.75
N PHE A 118 16.81 5.67 5.09
CA PHE A 118 16.19 4.92 4.00
C PHE A 118 15.31 3.77 4.53
N GLY A 119 15.72 3.11 5.61
CA GLY A 119 14.98 2.01 6.21
C GLY A 119 13.91 2.45 7.22
N THR A 120 14.11 3.59 7.88
CA THR A 120 13.17 4.19 8.86
C THR A 120 12.00 4.92 8.18
#